data_AF-A0A1E3XCE2-F1
#
_entry.id   AF-A0A1E3XCE2-F1
#
_cell.length_a   1.000
_cell.length_b   1.000
_cell.length_c   1.000
_cell.angle_alpha   90.00
_cell.angle_beta   90.00
_cell.angle_gamma   90.00
#
_symmetry.space_group_name_H-M   'P 1'
#
loop_
_entity.id
_entity.type
_entity.pdbx_description
1 polymer ?
#
loop_
_entity_poly.entity_id
_entity_poly.type
_entity_poly.pdbx_seq_one_letter_code
_entity_poly.pdbx_strand_id
1 'polypeptide(L)'
;MSRRTLNISFLYVLVVMVGVAFVTNNVLAKPLKELTLTGENYCIGCSLKKAEGAAAQCSIYGCKHVLKVEKAVDSTGNEISELKGLTLHYLENDASVELFKGKEYHGKVVSIKGNVHLDERVVDVTSVTPVSTE
;
A
#
# COMPACT_ATOMS: atom_id res chain seq x y z
N MET A 1 43.14 31.57 24.03
CA MET A 1 41.73 31.10 23.91
C MET A 1 41.49 30.02 24.94
N SER A 2 40.56 30.27 25.86
CA SER A 2 40.33 29.45 27.07
C SER A 2 39.54 28.18 26.74
N ARG A 3 40.03 27.02 27.20
CA ARG A 3 39.41 25.67 27.01
C ARG A 3 37.95 25.56 27.50
N ARG A 4 37.42 26.56 28.21
CA ARG A 4 36.04 26.55 28.74
C ARG A 4 34.96 26.92 27.72
N THR A 5 35.26 27.67 26.67
CA THR A 5 34.25 28.08 25.66
C THR A 5 33.95 26.99 24.64
N LEU A 6 34.85 26.03 24.43
CA LEU A 6 34.68 24.96 23.42
C LEU A 6 33.63 23.91 23.82
N ASN A 7 33.45 23.66 25.12
CA ASN A 7 32.55 22.61 25.62
C ASN A 7 31.07 23.01 25.66
N ILE A 8 30.76 24.31 25.74
CA ILE A 8 29.36 24.79 25.82
C ILE A 8 28.72 24.81 24.44
N SER A 9 29.48 25.12 23.39
CA SER A 9 28.99 25.13 22.01
C SER A 9 28.63 23.73 21.48
N PHE A 10 29.37 22.69 21.90
CA PHE A 10 29.09 21.31 21.49
C PHE A 10 27.80 20.75 22.10
N LEU A 11 27.50 21.11 23.36
CA LEU A 11 26.29 20.66 24.04
C LEU A 11 25.03 21.26 23.39
N TYR A 12 25.11 22.53 22.97
CA TYR A 12 24.00 23.21 22.28
C TYR A 12 23.69 22.60 20.91
N VAL A 13 24.73 22.26 20.13
CA VAL A 13 24.54 21.61 18.82
C VAL A 13 23.92 20.22 18.98
N LEU A 14 24.31 19.46 20.00
CA LEU A 14 23.74 18.13 20.27
C LEU A 14 22.25 18.22 20.68
N VAL A 15 21.88 19.17 21.54
CA VAL A 15 20.49 19.35 21.99
C VAL A 15 19.60 19.81 20.83
N VAL A 16 20.10 20.67 19.94
CA VAL A 16 19.35 21.09 18.74
C VAL A 16 19.18 19.92 17.76
N MET A 17 20.22 19.11 17.53
CA MET A 17 20.14 17.92 16.67
C MET A 17 19.12 16.88 17.19
N VAL A 18 19.10 16.64 18.51
CA VAL A 18 18.13 15.72 19.13
C VAL A 18 16.72 16.30 19.12
N GLY A 19 16.57 17.62 19.31
CA GLY A 19 15.27 18.30 19.26
C GLY A 19 14.62 18.27 17.88
N VAL A 20 15.40 18.43 16.80
CA VAL A 20 14.88 18.37 15.41
C VAL A 20 14.48 16.94 15.03
N ALA A 21 15.20 15.92 15.50
CA ALA A 21 14.88 14.52 15.21
C ALA A 21 13.57 14.03 15.86
N PHE A 22 13.10 14.68 16.94
CA PHE A 22 11.90 14.24 17.66
C PHE A 22 10.58 14.76 17.05
N VAL A 23 10.63 15.85 16.27
CA VAL A 23 9.42 16.50 15.72
C VAL A 23 8.87 15.76 14.49
N THR A 24 9.65 14.89 13.84
CA THR A 24 9.24 14.25 12.57
C THR A 24 8.51 12.91 12.71
N ASN A 25 8.39 12.32 13.91
CA ASN A 25 7.90 10.94 14.05
C ASN A 25 6.44 10.78 14.52
N ASN A 26 5.66 11.86 14.66
CA ASN A 26 4.28 11.78 15.17
C ASN A 26 3.18 11.86 14.10
N VAL A 27 3.49 11.64 12.82
CA VAL A 27 2.44 11.33 11.84
C VAL A 27 2.09 9.86 12.02
N LEU A 28 1.33 9.56 13.08
CA LEU A 28 0.60 8.32 13.24
C LEU A 28 -0.06 8.02 11.89
N ALA A 29 0.30 6.88 11.29
CA ALA A 29 -0.27 6.38 10.05
C ALA A 29 -1.77 6.15 10.24
N LYS A 30 -2.56 7.21 10.07
CA LYS A 30 -4.02 7.09 10.01
C LYS A 30 -4.34 6.23 8.80
N PRO A 31 -5.31 5.31 8.89
CA PRO A 31 -5.81 4.60 7.73
C PRO A 31 -6.20 5.64 6.68
N LEU A 32 -5.70 5.48 5.46
CA LEU A 32 -6.06 6.35 4.36
C LEU A 32 -7.45 5.92 3.92
N LYS A 33 -8.44 6.77 4.18
CA LYS A 33 -9.85 6.44 3.99
C LYS A 33 -10.36 6.89 2.64
N GLU A 34 -11.38 6.18 2.16
CA GLU A 34 -12.18 6.57 0.98
C GLU A 34 -11.32 6.83 -0.28
N LEU A 35 -10.28 6.01 -0.46
CA LEU A 35 -9.42 6.10 -1.63
C LEU A 35 -10.04 5.38 -2.81
N THR A 36 -9.82 5.92 -4.00
CA THR A 36 -10.01 5.17 -5.26
C THR A 36 -8.65 4.65 -5.71
N LEU A 37 -8.50 3.33 -5.73
CA LEU A 37 -7.29 2.63 -6.14
C LEU A 37 -7.52 1.98 -7.50
N THR A 38 -6.60 2.18 -8.43
CA THR A 38 -6.61 1.52 -9.73
C THR A 38 -5.32 0.73 -9.89
N GLY A 39 -5.43 -0.50 -10.38
CA GLY A 39 -4.25 -1.31 -10.62
C GLY A 39 -4.56 -2.74 -11.05
N GLU A 40 -3.50 -3.52 -11.23
CA GLU A 40 -3.58 -4.90 -11.70
C GLU A 40 -3.97 -5.84 -10.55
N ASN A 41 -5.08 -6.56 -10.72
CA ASN A 41 -5.51 -7.61 -9.82
C ASN A 41 -4.88 -8.95 -10.25
N TYR A 42 -3.89 -9.44 -9.51
CA TYR A 42 -3.10 -10.61 -9.91
C TYR A 42 -2.94 -11.60 -8.77
N CYS A 43 -2.67 -12.88 -9.10
CA CYS A 43 -2.40 -13.88 -8.07
C CYS A 43 -0.93 -13.88 -7.68
N ILE A 44 -0.62 -13.36 -6.49
CA ILE A 44 0.76 -13.30 -5.97
C ILE A 44 1.44 -14.67 -5.94
N GLY A 45 0.70 -15.71 -5.53
CA GLY A 45 1.24 -17.08 -5.47
C GLY A 45 1.56 -17.64 -6.86
N CYS A 46 0.73 -17.40 -7.87
CA CYS A 46 0.98 -17.84 -9.24
C CYS A 46 2.16 -17.07 -9.86
N SER A 47 2.30 -15.76 -9.58
CA SER A 47 3.46 -14.96 -10.02
C SER A 47 4.77 -15.42 -9.38
N LEU A 48 4.80 -15.60 -8.06
CA LEU A 48 6.00 -16.05 -7.35
C LEU A 48 6.42 -17.46 -7.79
N LYS A 49 5.49 -18.41 -7.85
CA LYS A 49 5.81 -19.78 -8.31
C LYS A 49 6.36 -19.80 -9.73
N LYS A 50 5.80 -18.98 -10.64
CA LYS A 50 6.33 -18.85 -12.00
C LYS A 50 7.76 -18.28 -12.01
N ALA A 51 8.04 -17.29 -11.18
CA ALA A 51 9.38 -16.71 -11.05
C ALA A 51 10.40 -17.73 -10.51
N GLU A 52 9.98 -18.58 -9.56
CA GLU A 52 10.81 -19.61 -8.93
C GLU A 52 10.85 -20.95 -9.71
N GLY A 53 10.19 -21.03 -10.88
CA GLY A 53 10.11 -22.27 -11.67
C GLY A 53 9.29 -23.40 -11.03
N ALA A 54 8.47 -23.09 -10.03
CA ALA A 54 7.57 -24.05 -9.37
C ALA A 54 6.24 -24.20 -10.13
N ALA A 55 5.57 -25.33 -9.95
CA ALA A 55 4.26 -25.58 -10.57
C ALA A 55 3.20 -24.59 -10.06
N ALA A 56 2.82 -23.62 -10.90
CA ALA A 56 1.79 -22.63 -10.62
C ALA A 56 0.44 -23.11 -11.16
N GLN A 57 -0.45 -23.59 -10.28
CA GLN A 57 -1.81 -23.98 -10.66
C GLN A 57 -2.83 -23.37 -9.70
N CYS A 58 -3.24 -22.16 -10.03
CA CYS A 58 -4.35 -21.45 -9.38
C CYS A 58 -5.65 -22.30 -9.38
N SER A 59 -5.84 -23.19 -10.36
CA SER A 59 -6.94 -24.14 -10.44
C SER A 59 -6.93 -25.24 -9.36
N ILE A 60 -5.76 -25.58 -8.82
CA ILE A 60 -5.61 -26.63 -7.79
C ILE A 60 -5.59 -26.03 -6.39
N TYR A 61 -4.84 -24.94 -6.20
CA TYR A 61 -4.59 -24.37 -4.86
C TYR A 61 -5.49 -23.17 -4.52
N GLY A 62 -6.36 -22.78 -5.45
CA GLY A 62 -7.16 -21.56 -5.36
C GLY A 62 -6.37 -20.31 -5.73
N CYS A 63 -7.07 -19.34 -6.33
CA CYS A 63 -6.53 -18.00 -6.51
C CYS A 63 -6.60 -17.23 -5.19
N LYS A 64 -5.54 -16.50 -4.86
CA LYS A 64 -5.57 -15.42 -3.88
C LYS A 64 -5.06 -14.16 -4.56
N HIS A 65 -5.99 -13.38 -5.10
CA HIS A 65 -5.62 -12.15 -5.78
C HIS A 65 -5.23 -11.07 -4.79
N VAL A 66 -4.37 -10.18 -5.27
CA VAL A 66 -3.91 -8.96 -4.62
C VAL A 66 -3.92 -7.84 -5.65
N LEU A 67 -4.00 -6.59 -5.20
CA LEU A 67 -3.94 -5.43 -6.06
C LEU A 67 -2.51 -4.90 -6.12
N LYS A 68 -1.92 -4.84 -7.32
CA LYS A 68 -0.74 -4.02 -7.57
C LYS A 68 -1.19 -2.63 -7.96
N VAL A 69 -1.03 -1.66 -7.07
CA VAL A 69 -1.54 -0.30 -7.26
C VAL A 69 -0.76 0.40 -8.37
N GLU A 70 -1.46 0.91 -9.38
CA GLU A 70 -0.88 1.75 -10.44
C GLU A 70 -1.17 3.24 -10.21
N LYS A 71 -2.34 3.52 -9.62
CA LYS A 71 -2.79 4.87 -9.25
C LYS A 71 -3.65 4.81 -7.99
N ALA A 72 -3.51 5.81 -7.13
CA ALA A 72 -4.37 6.01 -5.97
C ALA A 72 -4.78 7.48 -5.91
N VAL A 73 -6.07 7.74 -5.71
CA VAL A 73 -6.58 9.11 -5.50
C VAL A 73 -7.46 9.17 -4.26
N ASP A 74 -7.42 10.30 -3.55
CA ASP A 74 -8.31 10.58 -2.43
C ASP A 74 -9.71 11.00 -2.90
N SER A 75 -10.63 11.23 -1.95
CA SER A 75 -12.00 11.66 -2.23
C SER A 75 -12.09 13.06 -2.87
N THR A 76 -11.03 13.85 -2.81
CA THR A 76 -10.93 15.17 -3.44
C THR A 76 -10.25 15.14 -4.82
N GLY A 77 -9.77 13.97 -5.25
CA GLY A 77 -9.11 13.75 -6.53
C GLY A 77 -7.60 13.97 -6.53
N ASN A 78 -6.97 14.18 -5.36
CA ASN A 78 -5.51 14.29 -5.30
C ASN A 78 -4.87 12.89 -5.39
N GLU A 79 -3.78 12.80 -6.14
CA GLU A 79 -3.01 11.56 -6.25
C GLU A 79 -2.16 11.30 -5.00
N ILE A 80 -2.17 10.06 -4.51
CA ILE A 80 -1.34 9.59 -3.40
C ILE A 80 -0.23 8.71 -3.97
N SER A 81 0.88 9.37 -4.34
CA SER A 81 2.00 8.75 -5.03
C SER A 81 2.69 7.62 -4.24
N GLU A 82 2.62 7.67 -2.92
CA GLU A 82 3.23 6.73 -1.98
C GLU A 82 2.61 5.33 -2.07
N LEU A 83 1.39 5.23 -2.61
CA LEU A 83 0.71 3.96 -2.79
C LEU A 83 1.08 3.28 -4.11
N LYS A 84 1.65 4.01 -5.07
CA LYS A 84 1.98 3.49 -6.39
C LYS A 84 3.03 2.39 -6.31
N GLY A 85 2.77 1.28 -6.99
CA GLY A 85 3.63 0.10 -7.04
C GLY A 85 3.50 -0.82 -5.83
N LEU A 86 2.74 -0.44 -4.80
CA LEU A 86 2.48 -1.33 -3.67
C LEU A 86 1.58 -2.49 -4.07
N THR A 87 1.89 -3.66 -3.51
CA THR A 87 0.98 -4.81 -3.50
C THR A 87 0.14 -4.75 -2.24
N LEU A 88 -1.18 -4.65 -2.39
CA LEU A 88 -2.14 -4.65 -1.29
C LEU A 88 -2.98 -5.93 -1.31
N HIS A 89 -3.08 -6.58 -0.15
CA HIS A 89 -3.99 -7.69 0.09
C HIS A 89 -5.40 -7.17 0.34
N TYR A 90 -6.41 -7.92 -0.09
CA TYR A 90 -7.80 -7.59 0.24
C TYR A 90 -8.15 -8.07 1.64
N LEU A 91 -8.81 -7.23 2.43
CA LEU A 91 -9.58 -7.69 3.58
C LEU A 91 -10.80 -8.44 3.06
N GLU A 92 -10.97 -9.71 3.45
CA GLU A 92 -12.10 -10.53 2.98
C GLU A 92 -13.43 -9.97 3.53
N ASN A 93 -14.27 -9.46 2.63
CA ASN A 93 -15.59 -8.94 2.91
C ASN A 93 -16.51 -9.15 1.67
N ASP A 94 -17.78 -8.77 1.77
CA ASP A 94 -18.76 -8.97 0.70
C ASP A 94 -18.40 -8.24 -0.61
N ALA A 95 -17.72 -7.10 -0.53
CA ALA A 95 -17.30 -6.30 -1.69
C ALA A 95 -16.00 -6.80 -2.33
N SER A 96 -15.15 -7.50 -1.58
CA SER A 96 -13.84 -7.95 -2.04
C SER A 96 -13.79 -9.41 -2.49
N VAL A 97 -14.81 -10.22 -2.14
CA VAL A 97 -14.79 -11.67 -2.37
C VAL A 97 -14.60 -12.03 -3.85
N GLU A 98 -15.25 -11.30 -4.76
CA GLU A 98 -15.11 -11.52 -6.20
C GLU A 98 -13.74 -11.07 -6.71
N LEU A 99 -13.20 -9.95 -6.22
CA LEU A 99 -11.83 -9.53 -6.57
C LEU A 99 -10.80 -10.56 -6.11
N PHE A 100 -10.98 -11.09 -4.90
CA PHE A 100 -10.06 -12.00 -4.23
C PHE A 100 -10.07 -13.43 -4.83
N LYS A 101 -11.25 -13.97 -5.14
CA LYS A 101 -11.45 -15.38 -5.58
C LYS A 101 -11.97 -15.52 -7.01
N GLY A 102 -12.61 -14.49 -7.55
CA GLY A 102 -13.28 -14.50 -8.85
C GLY A 102 -12.28 -14.57 -10.00
N LYS A 103 -12.48 -15.55 -10.89
CA LYS A 103 -11.60 -15.74 -12.06
C LYS A 103 -11.71 -14.60 -13.07
N GLU A 104 -12.84 -13.90 -13.11
CA GLU A 104 -13.10 -12.79 -14.03
C GLU A 104 -12.13 -11.62 -13.85
N TYR A 105 -11.68 -11.39 -12.61
CA TYR A 105 -10.76 -10.31 -12.26
C TYR A 105 -9.29 -10.74 -12.31
N HIS A 106 -8.97 -11.97 -12.69
CA HIS A 106 -7.58 -12.46 -12.72
C HIS A 106 -6.78 -11.77 -13.84
N GLY A 107 -5.69 -11.09 -13.46
CA GLY A 107 -4.83 -10.33 -14.36
C GLY A 107 -5.51 -9.11 -14.98
N LYS A 108 -6.64 -8.66 -14.42
CA LYS A 108 -7.38 -7.49 -14.93
C LYS A 108 -6.96 -6.24 -14.18
N VAL A 109 -6.94 -5.11 -14.89
CA VAL A 109 -6.91 -3.80 -14.24
C VAL A 109 -8.29 -3.54 -13.64
N VAL A 110 -8.33 -3.26 -12.35
CA VAL A 110 -9.56 -2.97 -11.60
C VAL A 110 -9.44 -1.60 -10.94
N SER A 111 -10.60 -0.96 -10.73
CA SER A 111 -10.71 0.25 -9.95
C SER A 111 -11.62 -0.01 -8.77
N ILE A 112 -11.15 0.27 -7.57
CA ILE A 112 -11.86 -0.04 -6.33
C ILE A 112 -11.88 1.19 -5.43
N LYS A 113 -12.91 1.29 -4.60
CA LYS A 113 -12.92 2.22 -3.47
C LYS A 113 -12.68 1.46 -2.18
N GLY A 114 -11.90 2.03 -1.27
CA GLY A 114 -11.61 1.38 -0.01
C GLY A 114 -10.75 2.19 0.96
N ASN A 115 -10.53 1.58 2.13
CA ASN A 115 -9.66 2.11 3.17
C ASN A 115 -8.36 1.31 3.20
N VAL A 116 -7.22 1.99 3.15
CA VAL A 116 -5.90 1.34 3.16
C VAL A 116 -5.30 1.34 4.56
N HIS A 117 -4.97 0.14 5.01
CA HIS A 117 -4.20 -0.16 6.21
C HIS A 117 -2.75 -0.38 5.80
N LEU A 118 -1.95 0.69 5.82
CA LEU A 118 -0.64 0.71 5.18
C LEU A 118 0.37 -0.23 5.86
N ASP A 119 0.30 -0.35 7.19
CA ASP A 119 1.22 -1.16 7.99
C ASP A 119 1.02 -2.66 7.70
N GLU A 120 -0.23 -3.09 7.56
CA GLU A 120 -0.60 -4.47 7.24
C GLU A 120 -0.58 -4.78 5.73
N ARG A 121 -0.42 -3.76 4.87
CA ARG A 121 -0.58 -3.87 3.42
C ARG A 121 -1.95 -4.44 3.01
N VAL A 122 -3.00 -3.97 3.68
CA VAL A 122 -4.38 -4.44 3.46
C VAL A 122 -5.28 -3.31 2.97
N VAL A 123 -6.21 -3.62 2.07
CA VAL A 123 -7.31 -2.73 1.68
C VAL A 123 -8.65 -3.34 2.06
N ASP A 124 -9.46 -2.57 2.79
CA ASP A 124 -10.87 -2.84 3.04
C ASP A 124 -11.71 -2.24 1.91
N VAL A 125 -12.21 -3.09 1.02
CA VAL A 125 -12.93 -2.68 -0.19
C VAL A 125 -14.37 -2.32 0.18
N THR A 126 -14.83 -1.16 -0.29
CA THR A 126 -16.21 -0.70 -0.11
C THR A 126 -17.02 -0.80 -1.39
N SER A 127 -16.38 -0.63 -2.55
CA SER A 127 -17.03 -0.86 -3.84
C SER A 127 -16.05 -1.15 -4.96
N VAL A 128 -16.53 -1.87 -5.98
CA VAL A 128 -15.79 -2.16 -7.22
C VAL A 128 -16.38 -1.28 -8.31
N THR A 129 -15.52 -0.53 -9.00
CA THR A 129 -15.90 0.24 -10.19
C THR A 129 -15.37 -0.51 -11.41
N PRO A 130 -16.23 -0.96 -12.34
CA PRO A 130 -15.76 -1.59 -13.56
C PRO A 130 -14.90 -0.60 -14.35
N VAL A 131 -13.66 -0.99 -14.65
CA VAL A 131 -12.80 -0.21 -15.55
C VAL A 131 -13.33 -0.47 -16.95
N SER A 132 -13.87 0.56 -17.59
CA SER A 132 -14.26 0.50 -19.00
C SER A 132 -13.04 0.11 -19.82
N THR A 133 -13.03 -1.10 -20.36
CA THR A 133 -12.12 -1.48 -21.44
C THR A 133 -12.55 -0.72 -22.68
N GLU A 134 -11.86 0.37 -23.00
CA GLU A 134 -11.84 0.94 -24.35
C GLU A 134 -11.10 0.00 -25.31
#